data_AF-A0A0J6BKI8-F1
#
_entry.id   AF-A0A0J6BKI8-F1
#
_cell.length_a   1.000
_cell.length_b   1.000
_cell.length_c   1.000
_cell.angle_alpha   90.00
_cell.angle_beta   90.00
_cell.angle_gamma   90.00
#
_symmetry.space_group_name_H-M   'P 1'
#
loop_
_entity.id
_entity.type
_entity.pdbx_description
1 polymer ?
#
loop_
_entity_poly.entity_id
_entity_poly.type
_entity_poly.pdbx_seq_one_letter_code
_entity_poly.pdbx_strand_id
1 'polypeptide(L)'
;MSELQRLKGLLPPEMQSWVFVEAAASVDPPLITIEEIGRDEIEIQVDLEKWDALAIDHRNLLFWHEVGRIQNDAVPRDGWEMAALAIGLGGAIGELWVQDGLLLLMALGLSGFAGYRLYLKNNSEKRLQDAIAADERAIDLACRFGYSLPNAYKSLGGALKELVEQTRKKKKRAFYEDRLEALRKSAGKARAEMAQQQGSRQSVTSENVYG
;
A
#
# COMPACT_ATOMS: atom_id res chain seq x y z
N MET A 1 -6.13 16.36 -21.22
CA MET A 1 -5.37 16.40 -19.96
C MET A 1 -4.61 15.09 -19.84
N SER A 2 -3.32 15.12 -19.52
CA SER A 2 -2.56 13.90 -19.26
C SER A 2 -3.01 13.26 -17.94
N GLU A 3 -3.13 11.94 -17.88
CA GLU A 3 -3.52 11.19 -16.67
C GLU A 3 -2.67 11.57 -15.44
N LEU A 4 -1.37 11.78 -15.64
CA LEU A 4 -0.44 12.21 -14.59
C LEU A 4 -0.82 13.56 -13.97
N GLN A 5 -1.30 14.52 -14.76
CA GLN A 5 -1.79 15.80 -14.24
C GLN A 5 -3.05 15.62 -13.39
N ARG A 6 -3.93 14.68 -13.77
CA ARG A 6 -5.12 14.35 -12.99
C ARG A 6 -4.72 13.78 -11.63
N LEU A 7 -3.82 12.80 -11.62
CA LEU A 7 -3.33 12.16 -10.39
C LEU A 7 -2.63 13.17 -9.48
N LYS A 8 -1.82 14.08 -10.02
CA LYS A 8 -1.22 15.19 -9.25
C LYS A 8 -2.28 16.08 -8.60
N GLY A 9 -3.41 16.32 -9.28
CA GLY A 9 -4.54 17.06 -8.71
C GLY A 9 -5.31 16.32 -7.61
N LEU A 10 -5.15 15.01 -7.49
CA LEU A 10 -5.76 14.19 -6.43
C LEU A 10 -4.88 14.06 -5.18
N LEU A 11 -3.65 14.57 -5.24
CA LEU A 11 -2.76 14.62 -4.08
C LEU A 11 -3.23 15.68 -3.08
N PRO A 12 -3.23 15.38 -1.76
CA PRO A 12 -3.41 16.39 -0.73
C PRO A 12 -2.40 17.55 -0.89
N PRO A 13 -2.79 18.82 -0.65
CA PRO A 13 -1.93 19.98 -0.87
C PRO A 13 -0.57 19.89 -0.16
N GLU A 14 -0.54 19.28 1.03
CA GLU A 14 0.66 19.10 1.84
C GLU A 14 1.68 18.12 1.24
N MET A 15 1.27 17.28 0.29
CA MET A 15 2.13 16.26 -0.34
C MET A 15 2.65 16.69 -1.72
N GLN A 16 2.04 17.70 -2.33
CA GLN A 16 2.35 18.09 -3.71
C GLN A 16 3.77 18.62 -3.91
N SER A 17 4.46 19.06 -2.84
CA SER A 17 5.83 19.59 -2.92
C SER A 17 6.93 18.53 -2.86
N TRP A 18 6.64 17.32 -2.39
CA TRP A 18 7.65 16.27 -2.16
C TRP A 18 7.22 14.88 -2.66
N VAL A 19 5.98 14.74 -3.15
CA VAL A 19 5.49 13.54 -3.83
C VAL A 19 5.38 13.78 -5.33
N PHE A 20 6.14 13.01 -6.09
CA PHE A 20 6.16 13.04 -7.54
C PHE A 20 5.33 11.89 -8.11
N VAL A 21 4.62 12.13 -9.21
CA VAL A 21 3.83 11.10 -9.91
C VAL A 21 4.37 11.00 -11.33
N GLU A 22 4.90 9.83 -11.66
CA GLU A 22 5.58 9.56 -12.92
C GLU A 22 5.04 8.29 -13.60
N ALA A 23 5.28 8.20 -14.91
CA ALA A 23 5.00 6.98 -15.66
C ALA A 23 6.11 5.97 -15.39
N ALA A 24 5.74 4.71 -15.13
CA ALA A 24 6.71 3.67 -14.90
C ALA A 24 7.56 3.42 -16.17
N ALA A 25 8.89 3.46 -16.02
CA ALA A 25 9.83 3.34 -17.15
C ALA A 25 10.29 1.89 -17.43
N SER A 26 9.89 0.92 -16.61
CA SER A 26 10.34 -0.48 -16.72
C SER A 26 9.54 -1.29 -17.75
N VAL A 27 10.11 -2.41 -18.24
CA VAL A 27 9.55 -3.22 -19.34
C VAL A 27 8.28 -4.02 -18.95
N ASP A 28 8.08 -4.31 -17.66
CA ASP A 28 6.82 -4.88 -17.13
C ASP A 28 6.62 -4.39 -15.69
N PRO A 29 6.20 -3.13 -15.51
CA PRO A 29 6.06 -2.56 -14.17
C PRO A 29 4.87 -3.18 -13.43
N PRO A 30 4.93 -3.21 -12.08
CA PRO A 30 3.72 -3.31 -11.28
C PRO A 30 2.76 -2.15 -11.62
N LEU A 31 1.45 -2.37 -11.49
CA LEU A 31 0.43 -1.37 -11.82
C LEU A 31 0.71 0.01 -11.19
N ILE A 32 1.07 0.00 -9.91
CA ILE A 32 1.48 1.18 -9.16
C ILE A 32 2.59 0.77 -8.18
N THR A 33 3.62 1.60 -8.09
CA THR A 33 4.76 1.38 -7.19
C THR A 33 5.10 2.70 -6.50
N ILE A 34 5.59 2.61 -5.27
CA ILE A 34 6.11 3.75 -4.53
C ILE A 34 7.58 3.49 -4.21
N GLU A 35 8.42 4.47 -4.51
CA GLU A 35 9.87 4.42 -4.31
C GLU A 35 10.35 5.72 -3.65
N GLU A 36 11.37 5.63 -2.80
CA GLU A 36 12.02 6.78 -2.16
C GLU A 36 13.27 7.13 -2.99
N ILE A 37 13.25 8.27 -3.70
CA ILE A 37 14.37 8.68 -4.57
C ILE A 37 15.43 9.48 -3.79
N GLY A 38 15.01 10.22 -2.76
CA GLY A 38 15.85 11.17 -2.02
C GLY A 38 15.60 11.17 -0.52
N ARG A 39 16.26 12.08 0.20
CA ARG A 39 15.99 12.33 1.64
C ARG A 39 14.64 13.05 1.78
N ASP A 40 13.57 12.27 1.85
CA ASP A 40 12.17 12.71 2.02
C ASP A 40 11.40 13.01 0.72
N GLU A 41 11.95 12.61 -0.44
CA GLU A 41 11.24 12.69 -1.72
C GLU A 41 10.73 11.30 -2.13
N ILE A 42 9.44 11.23 -2.46
CA ILE A 42 8.77 9.98 -2.81
C ILE A 42 8.21 10.07 -4.22
N GLU A 43 8.42 9.02 -4.99
CA GLU A 43 7.87 8.87 -6.32
C GLU A 43 6.81 7.77 -6.35
N ILE A 44 5.67 8.10 -6.94
CA ILE A 44 4.62 7.18 -7.30
C ILE A 44 4.74 6.90 -8.79
N GLN A 45 5.20 5.70 -9.13
CA GLN A 45 5.31 5.24 -10.50
C GLN A 45 4.04 4.48 -10.91
N VAL A 46 3.45 4.85 -12.04
CA VAL A 46 2.20 4.26 -12.55
C VAL A 46 2.42 3.66 -13.94
N ASP A 47 2.02 2.41 -14.12
CA ASP A 47 1.94 1.78 -15.45
C ASP A 47 0.71 2.31 -16.18
N LEU A 48 0.88 3.37 -16.99
CA LEU A 48 -0.23 4.07 -17.66
C LEU A 48 -1.05 3.16 -18.58
N GLU A 49 -0.43 2.14 -19.20
CA GLU A 49 -1.11 1.24 -20.12
C GLU A 49 -2.11 0.35 -19.39
N LYS A 50 -1.68 -0.28 -18.29
CA LYS A 50 -2.57 -1.09 -17.44
C LYS A 50 -3.53 -0.21 -16.63
N TRP A 51 -3.10 0.99 -16.26
CA TRP A 51 -3.88 1.92 -15.46
C TRP A 51 -5.12 2.42 -16.21
N ASP A 52 -4.98 2.78 -17.49
CA ASP A 52 -6.09 3.28 -18.30
C ASP A 52 -7.19 2.24 -18.57
N ALA A 53 -6.88 0.94 -18.44
CA ALA A 53 -7.88 -0.12 -18.52
C ALA A 53 -8.84 -0.14 -17.33
N LEU A 54 -8.46 0.45 -16.19
CA LEU A 54 -9.27 0.47 -14.98
C LEU A 54 -10.31 1.60 -14.99
N ALA A 55 -11.46 1.32 -14.37
CA ALA A 55 -12.48 2.34 -14.12
C ALA A 55 -11.89 3.53 -13.33
N ILE A 56 -12.36 4.75 -13.63
CA ILE A 56 -11.80 5.97 -13.02
C ILE A 56 -11.92 5.96 -11.48
N ASP A 57 -13.02 5.43 -10.94
CA ASP A 57 -13.20 5.31 -9.50
C ASP A 57 -12.23 4.29 -8.88
N HIS A 58 -11.93 3.21 -9.59
CA HIS A 58 -10.95 2.22 -9.12
C HIS A 58 -9.56 2.84 -9.08
N ARG A 59 -9.18 3.57 -10.14
CA ARG A 59 -7.91 4.29 -10.22
C ARG A 59 -7.74 5.27 -9.06
N ASN A 60 -8.75 6.10 -8.81
CA ASN A 60 -8.68 7.13 -7.76
C ASN A 60 -8.48 6.48 -6.37
N LEU A 61 -9.21 5.41 -6.07
CA LEU A 61 -9.09 4.72 -4.78
C LEU A 61 -7.77 3.97 -4.63
N LEU A 62 -7.26 3.33 -5.70
CA LEU A 62 -5.93 2.70 -5.68
C LEU A 62 -4.81 3.74 -5.54
N PHE A 63 -4.97 4.91 -6.15
CA PHE A 63 -4.03 6.01 -5.99
C PHE A 63 -4.04 6.56 -4.55
N TRP A 64 -5.22 6.82 -3.98
CA TRP A 64 -5.33 7.27 -2.59
C TRP A 64 -4.87 6.22 -1.58
N HIS A 65 -4.92 4.92 -1.93
CA HIS A 65 -4.29 3.88 -1.13
C HIS A 65 -2.76 4.09 -1.05
N GLU A 66 -2.08 4.34 -2.17
CA GLU A 66 -0.64 4.60 -2.14
C GLU A 66 -0.30 5.90 -1.40
N VAL A 67 -1.14 6.94 -1.55
CA VAL A 67 -1.04 8.16 -0.73
C VAL A 67 -1.18 7.83 0.76
N GLY A 68 -2.15 6.98 1.13
CA GLY A 68 -2.34 6.50 2.50
C GLY A 68 -1.12 5.73 3.03
N ARG A 69 -0.47 4.92 2.19
CA ARG A 69 0.78 4.21 2.53
C ARG A 69 1.92 5.19 2.79
N ILE A 70 2.05 6.23 1.98
CA ILE A 70 3.04 7.29 2.18
C ILE A 70 2.82 7.98 3.53
N GLN A 71 1.58 8.40 3.82
CA GLN A 71 1.27 9.03 5.10
C GLN A 71 1.50 8.10 6.30
N ASN A 72 1.49 6.78 6.11
CA ASN A 72 1.72 5.77 7.16
C ASN A 72 3.21 5.44 7.35
N ASP A 73 4.12 6.09 6.62
CA ASP A 73 5.55 5.71 6.54
C ASP A 73 5.75 4.23 6.15
N ALA A 74 4.82 3.68 5.36
CA ALA A 74 4.82 2.28 4.90
C ALA A 74 5.44 2.12 3.50
N VAL A 75 6.37 3.03 3.17
CA VAL A 75 7.09 3.08 1.90
C VAL A 75 8.21 2.04 1.94
N PRO A 76 8.37 1.18 0.91
CA PRO A 76 9.45 0.21 0.88
C PRO A 76 10.80 0.96 0.79
N ARG A 77 11.55 1.02 1.89
CA ARG A 77 12.93 1.52 1.87
C ARG A 77 13.88 0.50 1.26
N ASP A 78 14.79 1.00 0.44
CA ASP A 78 15.70 0.20 -0.37
C ASP A 78 16.47 -0.84 0.43
N GLY A 79 16.45 -2.06 -0.12
CA GLY A 79 16.77 -3.28 0.60
C GLY A 79 18.17 -3.80 0.35
N TRP A 80 19.19 -3.05 0.76
CA TRP A 80 20.59 -3.49 0.70
C TRP A 80 20.81 -4.85 1.40
N GLU A 81 19.88 -5.28 2.26
CA GLU A 81 19.93 -6.54 2.99
C GLU A 81 20.04 -7.76 2.06
N MET A 82 19.41 -7.72 0.88
CA MET A 82 19.52 -8.80 -0.13
C MET A 82 20.93 -8.84 -0.74
N ALA A 83 21.51 -7.69 -1.04
CA ALA A 83 22.87 -7.58 -1.56
C ALA A 83 23.90 -8.01 -0.50
N ALA A 84 23.75 -7.54 0.74
CA ALA A 84 24.61 -7.93 1.85
C ALA A 84 24.52 -9.43 2.15
N LEU A 85 23.33 -10.02 2.08
CA LEU A 85 23.15 -11.46 2.28
C LEU A 85 23.79 -12.27 1.15
N ALA A 86 23.63 -11.85 -0.11
CA ALA A 86 24.27 -12.49 -1.26
C ALA A 86 25.81 -12.40 -1.18
N ILE A 87 26.34 -11.22 -0.86
CA ILE A 87 27.79 -10.99 -0.69
C ILE A 87 28.32 -11.81 0.49
N GLY A 88 27.65 -11.79 1.64
CA GLY A 88 28.09 -12.51 2.85
C GLY A 88 28.11 -14.03 2.64
N LEU A 89 27.10 -14.59 1.96
CA LEU A 89 27.08 -16.03 1.64
C LEU A 89 28.13 -16.39 0.57
N GLY A 90 28.35 -15.55 -0.43
CA GLY A 90 29.38 -15.75 -1.45
C GLY A 90 30.80 -15.67 -0.89
N GLY A 91 31.07 -14.69 0.00
CA GLY A 91 32.35 -14.52 0.69
C GLY A 91 32.68 -15.71 1.59
N ALA A 92 31.70 -16.19 2.37
CA ALA A 92 31.89 -17.34 3.26
C ALA A 92 32.34 -18.62 2.51
N ILE A 93 31.81 -18.87 1.30
CA ILE A 93 32.22 -20.02 0.46
C ILE A 93 33.67 -19.86 -0.03
N GLY A 94 34.07 -18.65 -0.43
CA GLY A 94 35.44 -18.37 -0.87
C GLY A 94 36.46 -18.49 0.27
N GLU A 95 36.11 -18.00 1.47
CA GLU A 95 36.99 -17.99 2.64
C GLU A 95 37.15 -19.36 3.29
N LEU A 96 36.14 -20.24 3.20
CA LEU A 96 36.25 -21.66 3.54
C LEU A 96 37.36 -22.37 2.75
N TRP A 97 37.64 -21.91 1.53
CA TRP A 97 38.70 -22.44 0.69
C TRP A 97 40.07 -21.82 0.99
N VAL A 98 40.08 -20.52 1.36
CA VAL A 98 41.29 -19.76 1.72
C VAL A 98 41.74 -20.00 3.17
N GLN A 99 40.92 -20.68 3.98
CA GLN A 99 41.17 -21.01 5.40
C GLN A 99 41.37 -19.79 6.31
N ASP A 100 40.83 -18.62 5.94
CA ASP A 100 40.83 -17.44 6.80
C ASP A 100 39.62 -17.46 7.74
N GLY A 101 39.85 -17.90 8.98
CA GLY A 101 38.81 -18.01 10.00
C GLY A 101 38.25 -16.66 10.48
N LEU A 102 39.00 -15.56 10.37
CA LEU A 102 38.53 -14.25 10.82
C LEU A 102 37.53 -13.67 9.81
N LEU A 103 37.86 -13.76 8.53
CA LEU A 103 36.96 -13.32 7.46
C LEU A 103 35.67 -14.14 7.44
N LEU A 104 35.79 -15.47 7.61
CA LEU A 104 34.62 -16.36 7.67
C LEU A 104 33.63 -15.95 8.76
N LEU A 105 34.13 -15.59 9.94
CA LEU A 105 33.29 -15.10 11.05
C LEU A 105 32.62 -13.77 10.72
N MET A 106 33.30 -12.84 10.03
CA MET A 106 32.74 -11.57 9.59
C MET A 106 31.64 -11.77 8.53
N ALA A 107 31.87 -12.67 7.57
CA ALA A 107 30.91 -13.02 6.53
C ALA A 107 29.64 -13.69 7.11
N LEU A 108 29.81 -14.60 8.07
CA LEU A 108 28.71 -15.22 8.81
C LEU A 108 27.98 -14.21 9.70
N GLY A 109 28.69 -13.29 10.35
CA GLY A 109 28.09 -12.22 11.15
C GLY A 109 27.22 -11.27 10.31
N LEU A 110 27.74 -10.83 9.16
CA LEU A 110 27.02 -9.94 8.24
C LEU A 110 25.81 -10.63 7.61
N SER A 111 25.96 -11.88 7.15
CA SER A 111 24.84 -12.65 6.58
C SER A 111 23.79 -13.01 7.63
N GLY A 112 24.19 -13.35 8.86
CA GLY A 112 23.29 -13.59 9.98
C GLY A 112 22.48 -12.35 10.38
N PHE A 113 23.13 -11.19 10.48
CA PHE A 113 22.47 -9.93 10.77
C PHE A 113 21.51 -9.49 9.65
N ALA A 114 21.96 -9.55 8.39
CA ALA A 114 21.12 -9.24 7.23
C ALA A 114 19.91 -10.20 7.13
N GLY A 115 20.13 -11.49 7.37
CA GLY A 115 19.07 -12.51 7.40
C GLY A 115 18.05 -12.27 8.52
N TYR A 116 18.51 -11.94 9.74
CA TYR A 116 17.63 -11.60 10.86
C TYR A 116 16.79 -10.34 10.58
N ARG A 117 17.42 -9.29 10.05
CA ARG A 117 16.72 -8.05 9.64
C ARG A 117 15.70 -8.31 8.53
N LEU A 118 16.04 -9.15 7.54
CA LEU A 118 15.13 -9.54 6.47
C LEU A 118 13.94 -10.36 6.99
N TYR A 119 14.18 -11.26 7.95
CA TYR A 119 13.13 -12.04 8.61
C TYR A 119 12.13 -11.14 9.32
N LEU A 120 12.60 -10.16 10.10
CA LEU A 120 11.74 -9.16 10.75
C LEU A 120 10.98 -8.30 9.73
N LYS A 121 11.62 -7.93 8.61
CA LYS A 121 11.02 -7.12 7.52
C LYS A 121 9.94 -7.89 6.74
N ASN A 122 9.99 -9.23 6.72
CA ASN A 122 9.06 -10.07 5.98
C ASN A 122 7.81 -10.51 6.79
N ASN A 123 7.44 -9.77 7.84
CA ASN A 123 6.21 -10.04 8.58
C ASN A 123 4.97 -9.75 7.71
N SER A 124 4.37 -10.82 7.16
CA SER A 124 3.21 -10.73 6.26
C SER A 124 1.98 -10.14 6.94
N GLU A 125 1.82 -10.36 8.24
CA GLU A 125 0.69 -9.82 9.00
C GLU A 125 0.81 -8.31 9.16
N LYS A 126 2.00 -7.81 9.51
CA LYS A 126 2.26 -6.36 9.57
C LYS A 126 2.01 -5.71 8.21
N ARG A 127 2.49 -6.32 7.13
CA ARG A 127 2.23 -5.83 5.75
C ARG A 127 0.76 -5.77 5.40
N LEU A 128 -0.04 -6.73 5.87
CA LEU A 128 -1.49 -6.72 5.69
C LEU A 128 -2.14 -5.60 6.50
N GLN A 129 -1.73 -5.42 7.76
CA GLN A 129 -2.23 -4.34 8.62
C GLN A 129 -1.90 -2.95 8.05
N ASP A 130 -0.66 -2.74 7.58
CA ASP A 130 -0.24 -1.49 6.95
C ASP A 130 -1.08 -1.18 5.69
N ALA A 131 -1.41 -2.23 4.91
CA ALA A 131 -2.27 -2.08 3.74
C ALA A 131 -3.74 -1.78 4.12
N ILE A 132 -4.27 -2.40 5.17
CA ILE A 132 -5.61 -2.10 5.68
C ILE A 132 -5.68 -0.65 6.19
N ALA A 133 -4.68 -0.21 6.93
CA ALA A 133 -4.60 1.18 7.40
C ALA A 133 -4.52 2.18 6.25
N ALA A 134 -3.83 1.82 5.16
CA ALA A 134 -3.81 2.64 3.94
C ALA A 134 -5.16 2.63 3.20
N ASP A 135 -5.87 1.50 3.18
CA ASP A 135 -7.24 1.40 2.64
C ASP A 135 -8.23 2.30 3.39
N GLU A 136 -8.14 2.35 4.72
CA GLU A 136 -8.96 3.25 5.55
C GLU A 136 -8.67 4.73 5.24
N ARG A 137 -7.39 5.10 5.12
CA ARG A 137 -7.03 6.48 4.72
C ARG A 137 -7.47 6.81 3.30
N ALA A 138 -7.42 5.85 2.38
CA ALA A 138 -7.91 6.05 1.03
C ALA A 138 -9.40 6.40 1.01
N ILE A 139 -10.19 5.74 1.87
CA ILE A 139 -11.63 6.00 2.01
C ILE A 139 -11.88 7.37 2.62
N ASP A 140 -11.11 7.76 3.64
CA ASP A 140 -11.21 9.09 4.24
C ASP A 140 -10.88 10.18 3.22
N LEU A 141 -9.82 10.00 2.44
CA LEU A 141 -9.45 10.90 1.34
C LEU A 141 -10.56 10.94 0.28
N ALA A 142 -11.08 9.79 -0.14
CA ALA A 142 -12.17 9.74 -1.11
C ALA A 142 -13.41 10.54 -0.63
N CYS A 143 -13.75 10.43 0.65
CA CYS A 143 -14.85 11.20 1.25
C CYS A 143 -14.58 12.72 1.22
N ARG A 144 -13.34 13.15 1.47
CA ARG A 144 -12.94 14.57 1.36
C ARG A 144 -13.04 15.10 -0.07
N PHE A 145 -12.76 14.25 -1.06
CA PHE A 145 -12.90 14.56 -2.48
C PHE A 145 -14.32 14.35 -3.04
N GLY A 146 -15.32 14.12 -2.17
CA GLY A 146 -16.74 14.13 -2.53
C GLY A 146 -17.38 12.76 -2.79
N TYR A 147 -16.67 11.65 -2.56
CA TYR A 147 -17.28 10.32 -2.59
C TYR A 147 -18.17 10.13 -1.36
N SER A 148 -19.31 9.47 -1.53
CA SER A 148 -20.07 8.98 -0.38
C SER A 148 -19.35 7.78 0.25
N LEU A 149 -19.46 7.63 1.57
CA LEU A 149 -18.83 6.51 2.28
C LEU A 149 -19.21 5.13 1.67
N PRO A 150 -20.48 4.84 1.34
CA PRO A 150 -20.83 3.57 0.69
C PRO A 150 -20.20 3.39 -0.70
N ASN A 151 -20.07 4.47 -1.47
CA ASN A 151 -19.46 4.43 -2.80
C ASN A 151 -17.96 4.21 -2.70
N ALA A 152 -17.26 4.85 -1.75
CA ALA A 152 -15.83 4.64 -1.53
C ALA A 152 -15.51 3.17 -1.23
N TYR A 153 -16.26 2.54 -0.31
CA TYR A 153 -16.13 1.11 -0.03
C TYR A 153 -16.43 0.22 -1.25
N LYS A 154 -17.47 0.56 -2.03
CA LYS A 154 -17.85 -0.20 -3.22
C LYS A 154 -16.78 -0.11 -4.31
N SER A 155 -16.25 1.08 -4.57
CA SER A 155 -15.23 1.31 -5.61
C SER A 155 -13.90 0.68 -5.25
N LEU A 156 -13.45 0.81 -3.98
CA LEU A 156 -12.23 0.13 -3.53
C LEU A 156 -12.39 -1.40 -3.55
N GLY A 157 -13.54 -1.92 -3.14
CA GLY A 157 -13.84 -3.35 -3.20
C GLY A 157 -13.94 -3.88 -4.64
N GLY A 158 -14.42 -3.07 -5.58
CA GLY A 158 -14.42 -3.36 -7.02
C GLY A 158 -13.00 -3.43 -7.58
N ALA A 159 -12.18 -2.42 -7.25
CA ALA A 159 -10.78 -2.37 -7.65
C ALA A 159 -9.98 -3.59 -7.15
N LEU A 160 -10.15 -3.98 -5.87
CA LEU A 160 -9.47 -5.14 -5.31
C LEU A 160 -9.88 -6.45 -6.00
N LYS A 161 -11.16 -6.62 -6.36
CA LYS A 161 -11.62 -7.79 -7.12
C LYS A 161 -10.99 -7.87 -8.50
N GLU A 162 -10.94 -6.74 -9.20
CA GLU A 162 -10.32 -6.63 -10.51
C GLU A 162 -8.81 -6.96 -10.42
N LEU A 163 -8.12 -6.48 -9.38
CA LEU A 163 -6.73 -6.85 -9.10
C LEU A 163 -6.55 -8.35 -8.80
N VAL A 164 -7.48 -8.97 -8.07
CA VAL A 164 -7.47 -10.42 -7.80
C VAL A 164 -7.58 -11.22 -9.11
N GLU A 165 -8.47 -10.80 -10.02
CA GLU A 165 -8.69 -11.47 -11.30
C GLU A 165 -7.49 -11.32 -12.25
N GLN A 166 -6.86 -10.13 -12.29
CA GLN A 166 -5.70 -9.86 -13.12
C GLN A 166 -4.41 -10.51 -12.57
N THR A 167 -4.35 -10.82 -11.27
CA THR A 167 -3.12 -11.32 -10.62
C THR A 167 -2.91 -12.82 -10.82
N ARG A 168 -1.91 -13.18 -11.64
CA ARG A 168 -1.52 -14.58 -11.85
C ARG A 168 -0.83 -15.25 -10.66
N LYS A 169 -0.09 -14.49 -9.84
CA LYS A 169 0.74 -15.04 -8.74
C LYS A 169 -0.13 -15.35 -7.50
N LYS A 170 -0.25 -16.63 -7.13
CA LYS A 170 -1.08 -17.11 -5.99
C LYS A 170 -0.85 -16.33 -4.68
N LYS A 171 0.40 -16.04 -4.31
CA LYS A 171 0.72 -15.29 -3.07
C LYS A 171 0.21 -13.85 -3.10
N LYS A 172 0.37 -13.14 -4.22
CA LYS A 172 -0.13 -11.76 -4.38
C LYS A 172 -1.66 -11.75 -4.43
N ARG A 173 -2.26 -12.77 -5.06
CA ARG A 173 -3.71 -12.93 -5.11
C ARG A 173 -4.31 -13.14 -3.72
N ALA A 174 -3.74 -14.04 -2.91
CA ALA A 174 -4.16 -14.26 -1.52
C ALA A 174 -4.09 -12.97 -0.70
N PHE A 175 -3.02 -12.16 -0.87
CA PHE A 175 -2.91 -10.87 -0.19
C PHE A 175 -4.06 -9.89 -0.54
N TYR A 176 -4.48 -9.84 -1.81
CA TYR A 176 -5.64 -9.01 -2.18
C TYR A 176 -6.98 -9.60 -1.70
N GLU A 177 -7.10 -10.93 -1.65
CA GLU A 177 -8.26 -11.62 -1.06
C GLU A 177 -8.39 -11.28 0.44
N ASP A 178 -7.29 -11.34 1.20
CA ASP A 178 -7.25 -10.99 2.62
C ASP A 178 -7.61 -9.52 2.86
N ARG A 179 -7.07 -8.60 2.05
CA ARG A 179 -7.44 -7.17 2.08
C ARG A 179 -8.93 -6.97 1.79
N LEU A 180 -9.48 -7.68 0.80
CA LEU A 180 -10.89 -7.58 0.46
C LEU A 180 -11.79 -8.10 1.59
N GLU A 181 -11.39 -9.15 2.30
CA GLU A 181 -12.10 -9.63 3.49
C GLU A 181 -12.08 -8.58 4.61
N ALA A 182 -10.91 -7.99 4.89
CA ALA A 182 -10.78 -6.92 5.87
C ALA A 182 -11.65 -5.70 5.52
N LEU A 183 -11.65 -5.30 4.24
CA LEU A 183 -12.48 -4.20 3.74
C LEU A 183 -13.98 -4.47 3.91
N ARG A 184 -14.43 -5.72 3.74
CA ARG A 184 -15.83 -6.11 3.97
C ARG A 184 -16.20 -6.00 5.44
N LYS A 185 -15.30 -6.39 6.35
CA LYS A 185 -15.51 -6.26 7.80
C LYS A 185 -15.60 -4.79 8.20
N SER A 186 -14.69 -3.94 7.72
CA SER A 186 -14.72 -2.49 8.02
C SER A 186 -15.96 -1.81 7.41
N ALA A 187 -16.35 -2.16 6.19
CA ALA A 187 -17.60 -1.69 5.58
C ALA A 187 -18.85 -2.09 6.41
N GLY A 188 -18.88 -3.30 6.95
CA GLY A 188 -19.94 -3.77 7.83
C GLY A 188 -20.04 -2.95 9.12
N LYS A 189 -18.90 -2.68 9.75
CA LYS A 189 -18.80 -1.84 10.95
C LYS A 189 -19.27 -0.40 10.67
N ALA A 190 -18.75 0.22 9.62
CA ALA A 190 -19.14 1.58 9.23
C ALA A 190 -20.64 1.71 8.92
N ARG A 191 -21.24 0.70 8.28
CA ARG A 191 -22.69 0.65 8.04
C ARG A 191 -23.49 0.55 9.34
N ALA A 192 -23.04 -0.29 10.29
CA ALA A 192 -23.70 -0.42 11.58
C ALA A 192 -23.66 0.90 12.38
N GLU A 193 -22.52 1.59 12.37
CA GLU A 193 -22.35 2.90 13.01
C GLU A 193 -23.27 3.97 12.37
N MET A 194 -23.38 4.00 11.04
CA MET A 194 -24.32 4.90 10.35
C MET A 194 -25.78 4.61 10.71
N ALA A 195 -26.17 3.32 10.80
CA ALA A 195 -27.52 2.93 11.17
C ALA A 195 -27.86 3.34 12.62
N GLN A 196 -26.92 3.19 13.55
CA GLN A 196 -27.07 3.63 14.94
C GLN A 196 -27.21 5.16 15.04
N GLN A 197 -26.40 5.92 14.30
CA GLN A 197 -26.48 7.39 14.29
C GLN A 197 -27.79 7.90 13.69
N GLN A 198 -28.32 7.23 12.65
CA GLN A 198 -29.62 7.59 12.06
C GLN A 198 -30.78 7.27 13.01
N GLY A 199 -30.77 6.12 13.67
CA GLY A 199 -31.77 5.75 14.67
C GLY A 199 -31.80 6.70 15.87
N SER A 200 -30.62 7.12 16.36
CA SER A 200 -30.50 8.10 17.45
C SER A 200 -30.97 9.50 17.04
N ARG A 201 -30.72 9.95 15.80
CA ARG A 201 -31.26 11.23 15.31
C ARG A 201 -32.78 11.22 15.21
N GLN A 202 -33.37 10.12 14.75
CA GLN A 202 -34.83 9.98 14.66
C GLN A 202 -35.51 9.99 16.03
N SER A 203 -34.93 9.34 17.05
CA SER A 203 -35.50 9.32 18.41
C SER A 203 -35.52 10.70 19.06
N VAL A 204 -34.45 11.49 18.89
CA VAL A 204 -34.38 12.87 19.43
C VAL A 204 -35.37 13.81 18.74
N THR A 205 -35.61 13.66 17.43
CA THR A 205 -36.64 14.43 16.74
C THR A 205 -38.06 14.05 17.14
N SER A 206 -38.34 12.78 17.48
CA SER A 206 -39.67 12.38 17.93
C SER A 206 -40.03 12.88 19.32
N GLU A 207 -39.06 13.02 20.23
CA GLU A 207 -39.30 13.59 21.57
C GLU A 207 -39.63 15.09 21.53
N ASN A 208 -39.02 15.85 20.61
CA ASN A 208 -39.24 17.29 20.50
C ASN A 208 -40.56 17.71 19.83
N VAL A 209 -41.33 16.78 19.26
CA VAL A 209 -42.61 17.07 18.58
C VAL A 209 -43.82 16.90 19.52
N TYR A 210 -43.62 16.33 20.71
CA TYR A 210 -44.67 16.15 21.73
C TYR A 210 -44.52 17.07 22.96
N GLY A 211 -43.72 18.14 22.86
CA GLY A 211 -43.52 19.16 23.91
C GLY A 211 -44.28 20.45 23.65
#